data_AF-A0A2D8BSC1-F1
#
_entry.id   AF-A0A2D8BSC1-F1
#
_cell.length_a   1.000
_cell.length_b   1.000
_cell.length_c   1.000
_cell.angle_alpha   90.00
_cell.angle_beta   90.00
_cell.angle_gamma   90.00
#
_symmetry.space_group_name_H-M   'P 1'
#
loop_
_entity.id
_entity.type
_entity.pdbx_description
1 polymer ?
#
loop_
_entity_poly.entity_id
_entity_poly.type
_entity_poly.pdbx_seq_one_letter_code
_entity_poly.pdbx_strand_id
1 'polypeptide(L)'
;MAKRKTPKVESLRPEKITDEQLKTSREVIKSMNIATADLGAIEIRKHELLHHFKLMQETLTKLQHEFKQQYGTDNINIADGTIKYNEDGDDKDNKKDNDR
;
A
#
# COMPACT_ATOMS: atom_id res chain seq x y z
N MET A 1 -58.12 18.83 52.73
CA MET A 1 -57.25 17.98 51.87
C MET A 1 -55.81 18.45 52.01
N ALA A 2 -54.95 17.68 52.68
CA ALA A 2 -53.54 18.04 52.84
C ALA A 2 -52.78 17.68 51.56
N LYS A 3 -52.18 18.68 50.90
CA LYS A 3 -51.30 18.47 49.75
C LYS A 3 -50.04 17.72 50.24
N ARG A 4 -49.91 16.43 49.91
CA ARG A 4 -48.67 15.68 50.15
C ARG A 4 -47.59 16.24 49.22
N LYS A 5 -46.54 16.82 49.80
CA LYS A 5 -45.29 17.11 49.09
C LYS A 5 -44.59 15.78 48.84
N THR A 6 -44.51 15.34 47.60
CA THR A 6 -43.64 14.23 47.21
C THR A 6 -42.17 14.68 47.29
N PRO A 7 -41.29 13.90 47.92
CA PRO A 7 -39.86 14.20 47.92
C PRO A 7 -39.32 14.08 46.49
N LYS A 8 -38.49 15.06 46.08
CA LYS A 8 -37.84 15.10 44.78
C LYS A 8 -36.87 13.91 44.73
N VAL A 9 -37.19 12.90 43.91
CA VAL A 9 -36.34 11.71 43.74
C VAL A 9 -35.05 12.17 43.07
N GLU A 10 -33.94 12.10 43.79
CA GLU A 10 -32.61 12.35 43.26
C GLU A 10 -32.35 11.34 42.14
N SER A 11 -31.89 11.80 40.98
CA SER A 11 -31.70 10.97 39.79
C SER A 11 -30.74 9.81 40.11
N LEU A 12 -31.26 8.58 40.13
CA LEU A 12 -30.48 7.34 40.36
C LEU A 12 -29.51 6.99 39.21
N ARG A 13 -29.34 7.88 38.21
CA ARG A 13 -28.45 7.67 37.07
C ARG A 13 -27.09 8.34 37.36
N PRO A 14 -25.97 7.62 37.21
CA PRO A 14 -24.66 8.21 37.37
C PRO A 14 -24.39 9.25 36.27
N GLU A 15 -23.91 10.43 36.64
CA GLU A 15 -23.58 11.52 35.71
C GLU A 15 -22.20 11.34 35.07
N LYS A 16 -21.32 10.54 35.69
CA LYS A 16 -19.93 10.33 35.27
C LYS A 16 -19.55 8.86 35.46
N ILE A 17 -18.62 8.40 34.62
CA ILE A 17 -17.92 7.14 34.82
C ILE A 17 -16.93 7.26 35.99
N THR A 18 -16.48 6.12 36.51
CA THR A 18 -15.44 6.10 37.54
C THR A 18 -14.10 6.60 37.00
N ASP A 19 -13.24 7.11 37.88
CA ASP A 19 -11.90 7.58 37.50
C ASP A 19 -11.03 6.45 36.91
N GLU A 20 -11.21 5.21 37.38
CA GLU A 20 -10.54 4.03 36.83
C GLU A 20 -10.99 3.76 35.39
N GLN A 21 -12.30 3.75 35.13
CA GLN A 21 -12.83 3.58 33.77
C GLN A 21 -12.35 4.71 32.84
N LEU A 22 -12.31 5.93 33.35
CA LEU A 22 -11.84 7.09 32.60
C LEU A 22 -10.34 6.99 32.27
N LYS A 23 -9.52 6.54 33.24
CA LYS A 23 -8.09 6.30 33.03
C LYS A 23 -7.86 5.23 31.97
N THR A 24 -8.49 4.07 32.10
CA THR A 24 -8.39 2.97 31.12
C THR A 24 -8.82 3.42 29.73
N SER A 25 -9.92 4.17 29.63
CA SER A 25 -10.39 4.69 28.34
C SER A 25 -9.36 5.61 27.67
N ARG A 26 -8.73 6.50 28.45
CA ARG A 26 -7.67 7.39 27.94
C ARG A 26 -6.42 6.63 27.51
N GLU A 27 -6.03 5.61 28.24
CA GLU A 27 -4.87 4.76 27.90
C GLU A 27 -5.11 4.01 26.58
N VAL A 28 -6.31 3.44 26.40
CA VAL A 28 -6.69 2.78 25.15
C VAL A 28 -6.64 3.76 23.97
N ILE A 29 -7.23 4.96 24.11
CA ILE A 29 -7.20 5.98 23.06
C ILE A 29 -5.75 6.41 22.74
N LYS A 30 -4.89 6.56 23.75
CA LYS A 30 -3.48 6.89 23.54
C LYS A 30 -2.78 5.80 22.72
N SER A 31 -2.98 4.53 23.08
CA SER A 31 -2.42 3.39 22.36
C SER A 31 -2.94 3.31 20.92
N MET A 32 -4.22 3.59 20.69
CA MET A 32 -4.80 3.65 19.34
C MET A 32 -4.17 4.75 18.48
N ASN A 33 -3.90 5.93 19.06
CA ASN A 33 -3.25 7.02 18.33
C ASN A 33 -1.82 6.66 17.93
N ILE A 34 -1.07 5.99 18.81
CA ILE A 34 0.27 5.46 18.50
C ILE A 34 0.19 4.46 17.35
N ALA A 35 -0.69 3.45 17.46
CA ALA A 35 -0.87 2.44 16.43
C ALA A 35 -1.28 3.06 15.07
N THR A 36 -2.09 4.11 15.08
CA THR A 36 -2.50 4.84 13.88
C THR A 36 -1.31 5.54 13.22
N ALA A 37 -0.45 6.19 14.00
CA ALA A 37 0.76 6.83 13.49
C ALA A 37 1.75 5.79 12.91
N ASP A 38 1.96 4.68 13.61
CA ASP A 38 2.82 3.58 13.15
C ASP A 38 2.30 2.96 11.86
N LEU A 39 0.98 2.75 11.75
CA LEU A 39 0.33 2.26 10.54
C LEU A 39 0.54 3.22 9.37
N GLY A 40 0.38 4.54 9.60
CA GLY A 40 0.66 5.56 8.60
C GLY A 40 2.10 5.51 8.09
N ALA A 41 3.08 5.35 8.99
CA ALA A 41 4.48 5.23 8.63
C ALA A 41 4.79 3.94 7.85
N ILE A 42 4.12 2.82 8.16
CA ILE A 42 4.23 1.59 7.37
C ILE A 42 3.68 1.80 5.96
N GLU A 43 2.54 2.48 5.84
CA GLU A 43 1.88 2.69 4.55
C GLU A 43 2.71 3.56 3.61
N ILE A 44 3.37 4.60 4.14
CA ILE A 44 4.33 5.41 3.39
C ILE A 44 5.50 4.55 2.89
N ARG A 45 6.13 3.77 3.78
CA ARG A 45 7.25 2.89 3.41
C ARG A 45 6.84 1.85 2.37
N LYS A 46 5.62 1.30 2.48
CA LYS A 46 5.07 0.38 1.48
C LYS A 46 4.98 1.05 0.11
N HIS A 47 4.45 2.26 0.04
CA HIS A 47 4.35 3.02 -1.21
C HIS A 47 5.74 3.28 -1.83
N GLU A 48 6.72 3.69 -1.03
CA GLU A 48 8.10 3.89 -1.50
C GLU A 48 8.71 2.62 -2.11
N LEU A 49 8.51 1.47 -1.44
CA LEU A 49 8.98 0.17 -1.93
C LEU A 49 8.28 -0.24 -3.23
N LEU A 50 6.96 -0.03 -3.33
CA LEU A 50 6.21 -0.31 -4.55
C LEU A 50 6.67 0.57 -5.72
N HIS A 51 6.93 1.85 -5.47
CA HIS A 51 7.46 2.76 -6.48
C HIS A 51 8.86 2.33 -6.94
N HIS A 52 9.75 1.98 -6.01
CA HIS A 52 11.08 1.47 -6.37
C HIS A 52 10.98 0.18 -7.20
N PHE A 53 10.13 -0.75 -6.80
CA PHE A 53 9.88 -1.97 -7.57
C PHE A 53 9.38 -1.66 -8.99
N LYS A 54 8.54 -0.64 -9.17
CA LYS A 54 8.11 -0.19 -10.49
C LYS A 54 9.28 0.34 -11.33
N LEU A 55 10.17 1.14 -10.76
CA LEU A 55 11.38 1.61 -11.45
C LEU A 55 12.27 0.45 -11.91
N MET A 56 12.41 -0.60 -11.09
CA MET A 56 13.16 -1.80 -11.49
C MET A 56 12.54 -2.51 -12.69
N GLN A 57 11.20 -2.61 -12.73
CA GLN A 57 10.50 -3.16 -13.89
C GLN A 57 10.73 -2.32 -15.16
N GLU A 58 10.69 -0.99 -15.04
CA GLU A 58 10.95 -0.10 -16.18
C GLU A 58 12.37 -0.26 -16.71
N THR A 59 13.36 -0.41 -15.83
CA THR A 59 14.73 -0.72 -16.23
C THR A 59 14.81 -2.08 -16.95
N LEU A 60 14.11 -3.11 -16.45
CA LEU A 60 14.08 -4.41 -17.12
C LEU A 60 13.48 -4.32 -18.53
N THR A 61 12.38 -3.58 -18.69
CA THR A 61 11.75 -3.36 -20.00
C THR A 61 12.66 -2.61 -20.96
N LYS A 62 13.42 -1.61 -20.47
CA LYS A 62 14.42 -0.90 -21.27
C LYS A 62 15.51 -1.86 -21.75
N LEU A 63 16.04 -2.70 -20.86
CA LEU A 63 17.04 -3.72 -21.22
C LEU A 63 16.51 -4.71 -22.25
N GLN A 64 15.28 -5.19 -22.10
CA GLN A 64 14.64 -6.06 -23.10
C GLN A 64 14.55 -5.37 -24.47
N HIS A 65 14.18 -4.09 -24.51
CA HIS A 65 14.17 -3.33 -25.76
C HIS A 65 15.57 -3.20 -26.35
N GLU A 66 16.56 -2.85 -25.55
CA GLU A 66 17.97 -2.78 -25.98
C GLU A 66 18.44 -4.12 -26.56
N PHE A 67 18.08 -5.25 -25.93
CA PHE A 67 18.42 -6.57 -26.44
C PHE A 67 17.75 -6.89 -27.78
N LYS A 68 16.47 -6.56 -27.96
CA LYS A 68 15.81 -6.70 -29.26
C LYS A 68 16.50 -5.87 -30.34
N GLN A 69 16.88 -4.64 -30.03
CA GLN A 69 17.55 -3.77 -31.01
C GLN A 69 18.96 -4.24 -31.36
N GLN A 70 19.72 -4.76 -30.38
CA GLN A 70 21.10 -5.20 -30.58
C GLN A 70 21.20 -6.62 -31.15
N TYR A 71 20.33 -7.52 -30.71
CA TYR A 71 20.45 -8.96 -30.97
C TYR A 71 19.25 -9.54 -31.73
N GLY A 72 18.21 -8.76 -32.03
CA GLY A 72 16.98 -9.28 -32.68
C GLY A 72 16.12 -10.15 -31.76
N THR A 73 16.41 -10.19 -30.46
CA THR A 73 15.59 -10.92 -29.48
C THR A 73 15.92 -10.44 -28.06
N ASP A 74 14.95 -10.53 -27.16
CA ASP A 74 15.13 -10.35 -25.70
C ASP A 74 15.18 -11.70 -24.95
N ASN A 75 15.16 -12.83 -25.66
CA ASN A 75 15.19 -14.15 -25.07
C ASN A 75 16.62 -14.51 -24.61
N ILE A 76 16.99 -14.00 -23.45
CA ILE A 76 18.29 -14.19 -22.82
C ILE A 76 18.12 -15.02 -21.55
N ASN A 77 18.94 -16.07 -21.40
CA ASN A 77 19.04 -16.80 -20.15
C ASN A 77 19.73 -15.94 -19.09
N ILE A 78 19.01 -15.59 -18.02
CA ILE A 78 19.53 -14.74 -16.94
C ILE A 78 20.68 -15.35 -16.14
N ALA A 79 20.89 -16.67 -16.20
CA ALA A 79 21.93 -17.35 -15.43
C ALA A 79 23.31 -17.33 -16.10
N ASP A 80 23.35 -17.42 -17.43
CA ASP A 80 24.60 -17.55 -18.20
C ASP A 80 24.72 -16.56 -19.37
N GLY A 81 23.67 -15.78 -19.67
CA GLY A 81 23.66 -14.79 -20.73
C GLY A 81 23.43 -15.37 -22.14
N THR A 82 23.14 -16.66 -22.28
CA THR A 82 22.93 -17.28 -23.59
C THR A 82 21.69 -16.71 -24.28
N ILE A 83 21.85 -16.25 -25.52
CA ILE A 83 20.78 -15.71 -26.37
C ILE A 83 20.13 -16.86 -27.15
N LYS A 84 18.80 -16.94 -27.11
CA LYS A 84 18.02 -17.92 -27.87
C LYS A 84 17.25 -17.24 -28.99
N TYR A 85 17.52 -17.67 -30.21
CA TYR A 85 16.79 -17.25 -31.41
C TYR A 85 15.67 -18.25 -31.67
N ASN A 86 14.47 -17.77 -31.99
CA ASN A 86 13.40 -18.65 -32.45
C ASN A 86 13.71 -19.05 -33.89
N GLU A 87 13.63 -20.35 -34.20
CA GLU A 87 13.97 -20.91 -35.53
C GLU A 87 12.97 -20.51 -36.63
N ASP A 88 11.79 -20.01 -36.24
CA ASP A 88 10.78 -19.45 -37.13
C ASP A 88 10.98 -17.93 -37.19
N GLY A 89 11.64 -17.44 -38.26
CA GLY A 89 12.04 -16.05 -38.46
C GLY A 89 10.91 -15.02 -38.61
N ASP A 90 10.04 -14.89 -37.61
CA ASP A 90 9.07 -13.81 -37.47
C ASP A 90 9.57 -12.79 -36.44
N ASP A 91 10.57 -12.02 -36.86
CA ASP A 91 10.92 -10.72 -36.26
C ASP A 91 10.49 -9.60 -37.24
N LYS A 92 9.22 -9.67 -37.67
CA LYS A 92 8.61 -8.75 -38.65
C LYS A 92 7.92 -7.53 -38.04
N ASP A 93 8.24 -7.15 -36.81
CA ASP A 93 7.63 -5.97 -36.20
C ASP A 93 8.40 -4.66 -36.42
N ASN A 94 9.53 -4.66 -37.14
CA ASN A 94 10.33 -3.45 -37.37
C ASN A 94 10.14 -2.83 -38.78
N LYS A 95 8.91 -2.78 -39.31
CA LYS A 95 8.62 -2.04 -40.55
C LYS A 95 7.21 -1.45 -40.67
N LYS A 96 6.70 -0.81 -39.62
CA LYS A 96 5.65 0.24 -39.66
C LYS A 96 5.93 1.10 -38.43
N ASP A 97 6.65 2.20 -38.54
CA ASP A 97 6.03 3.50 -38.74
C ASP A 97 7.12 4.51 -39.12
N ASN A 98 7.25 4.82 -40.40
CA ASN A 98 7.91 6.05 -40.83
C ASN A 98 7.28 6.54 -42.13
N ASP A 99 5.98 6.79 -42.08
CA ASP A 99 5.27 7.55 -43.12
C ASP A 99 4.00 8.17 -42.50
N ARG A 100 4.16 9.35 -41.90
CA ARG A 100 3.18 10.45 -41.83
C ARG A 100 3.78 11.68 -41.15
#